data_AF-A0A327K586-F1
#
_entry.id   AF-A0A327K586-F1
#
_cell.length_a   1.000
_cell.length_b   1.000
_cell.length_c   1.000
_cell.angle_alpha   90.00
_cell.angle_beta   90.00
_cell.angle_gamma   90.00
#
_symmetry.space_group_name_H-M   'P 1'
#
loop_
_entity.id
_entity.type
_entity.pdbx_description
1 polymer ?
#
loop_
_entity_poly.entity_id
_entity_poly.type
_entity_poly.pdbx_seq_one_letter_code
_entity_poly.pdbx_strand_id
1 'polypeptide(L)'
;MAATDQTVSPKIYSVIVKFRDDGSLAQCAAVRHDGKLWLVPEWIDDPAAPLMRPERMVCIEGLPLKDGGTLGARKFDWILRPEIPKAVLTGPLPPPPEWPLPVIARPDLPFPRD
;
A
#
# COMPACT_ATOMS: atom_id res chain seq x y z
N MET A 1 -3.35 -36.05 7.23
CA MET A 1 -2.03 -35.64 7.78
C MET A 1 -1.27 -35.00 6.62
N ALA A 2 -0.80 -33.76 6.61
CA ALA A 2 -0.80 -32.69 7.59
C ALA A 2 -1.05 -31.39 6.78
N ALA A 3 -1.99 -30.55 7.22
CA ALA A 3 -2.07 -29.18 6.73
C ALA A 3 -1.04 -28.38 7.52
N THR A 4 0.17 -28.23 6.98
CA THR A 4 1.04 -27.14 7.39
C THR A 4 0.44 -25.86 6.82
N ASP A 5 -0.57 -25.33 7.50
CA ASP A 5 -0.98 -23.93 7.35
C ASP A 5 0.15 -23.11 7.97
N GLN A 6 1.18 -22.86 7.17
CA GLN A 6 2.15 -21.82 7.52
C GLN A 6 1.35 -20.52 7.53
N THR A 7 1.01 -20.05 8.72
CA THR A 7 0.46 -18.71 8.93
C THR A 7 1.52 -17.71 8.52
N VAL A 8 1.63 -17.45 7.21
CA VAL A 8 2.55 -16.47 6.67
C VAL A 8 2.00 -15.12 7.10
N SER A 9 2.64 -14.47 8.07
CA SER A 9 2.35 -13.08 8.39
C SER A 9 2.35 -12.28 7.09
N PRO A 10 1.25 -11.58 6.75
CA PRO A 10 1.18 -10.85 5.49
C PRO A 10 2.30 -9.80 5.45
N LYS A 11 3.26 -10.01 4.55
CA LYS A 11 4.42 -9.12 4.41
C LYS A 11 3.94 -7.72 4.02
N ILE A 12 4.31 -6.73 4.82
CA ILE A 12 4.19 -5.32 4.47
C ILE A 12 5.43 -4.93 3.66
N TYR A 13 5.20 -4.39 2.49
CA TYR A 13 6.22 -3.84 1.60
C TYR A 13 6.26 -2.33 1.76
N SER A 14 7.39 -1.74 1.41
CA SER A 14 7.55 -0.29 1.33
C SER A 14 7.72 0.16 -0.12
N VAL A 15 6.85 1.06 -0.56
CA VAL A 15 6.79 1.55 -1.94
C VAL A 15 7.01 3.07 -1.96
N ILE A 16 7.97 3.51 -2.76
CA ILE A 16 8.11 4.94 -3.08
C ILE A 16 7.10 5.31 -4.16
N VAL A 17 6.28 6.32 -3.89
CA VAL A 17 5.35 6.92 -4.85
C VAL A 17 5.78 8.35 -5.15
N LYS A 18 5.54 8.79 -6.38
CA LYS A 18 5.70 10.19 -6.80
C LYS A 18 4.32 10.78 -7.05
N PHE A 19 4.05 11.95 -6.47
CA PHE A 19 2.81 12.67 -6.74
C PHE A 19 2.95 13.55 -7.97
N ARG A 20 1.95 13.51 -8.84
CA ARG A 20 1.90 14.37 -10.04
C ARG A 20 1.58 15.83 -9.70
N ASP A 21 0.96 16.06 -8.54
CA ASP A 21 0.48 17.38 -8.11
C ASP A 21 1.63 18.36 -7.82
N ASP A 22 2.66 17.90 -7.12
CA ASP A 22 3.79 18.71 -6.66
C ASP A 22 5.16 18.07 -6.95
N GLY A 23 5.18 16.88 -7.57
CA GLY A 23 6.40 16.13 -7.86
C GLY A 23 7.06 15.50 -6.62
N SER A 24 6.46 15.63 -5.44
CA SER A 24 7.04 15.13 -4.19
C SER A 24 6.99 13.60 -4.11
N LEU A 25 7.91 13.04 -3.33
CA LEU A 25 8.01 11.61 -3.07
C LEU A 25 7.46 11.28 -1.70
N ALA A 26 6.68 10.20 -1.61
CA ALA A 26 6.26 9.62 -0.34
C ALA A 26 6.64 8.15 -0.28
N GLN A 27 6.94 7.69 0.94
CA GLN A 27 7.12 6.28 1.23
C GLN A 27 5.79 5.76 1.80
N CYS A 28 5.21 4.77 1.14
CA CYS A 28 3.89 4.22 1.45
C CYS A 28 4.02 2.73 1.76
N ALA A 29 3.26 2.22 2.72
CA ALA A 29 3.16 0.78 2.92
C ALA A 29 2.39 0.15 1.77
N ALA A 30 2.63 -1.13 1.51
CA ALA A 30 1.84 -1.91 0.57
C ALA A 30 1.69 -3.35 1.04
N VAL A 31 0.59 -3.98 0.67
CA VAL A 31 0.28 -5.36 1.04
C VAL A 31 -0.18 -6.14 -0.17
N ARG A 32 0.12 -7.44 -0.19
CA ARG A 32 -0.47 -8.35 -1.15
C ARG A 32 -1.78 -8.88 -0.61
N HIS A 33 -2.84 -8.68 -1.37
CA HIS A 33 -4.18 -9.18 -1.05
C HIS A 33 -4.89 -9.58 -2.34
N ASP A 34 -5.48 -10.77 -2.35
CA ASP A 34 -6.12 -11.40 -3.52
C ASP A 34 -5.23 -11.42 -4.78
N GLY A 35 -3.93 -11.71 -4.60
CA GLY A 35 -2.96 -11.75 -5.69
C GLY A 35 -2.56 -10.38 -6.25
N LYS A 36 -3.13 -9.29 -5.73
CA LYS A 36 -2.89 -7.91 -6.16
C LYS A 36 -2.05 -7.16 -5.14
N LEU A 37 -1.37 -6.12 -5.60
CA LEU A 37 -0.63 -5.21 -4.72
C LEU A 37 -1.46 -3.95 -4.44
N TRP A 38 -1.58 -3.65 -3.15
CA TRP A 38 -2.38 -2.54 -2.65
C TRP A 38 -1.51 -1.61 -1.80
N LEU A 39 -1.51 -0.32 -2.12
CA LEU A 39 -0.92 0.70 -1.23
C LEU A 39 -1.83 0.92 -0.03
N VAL A 40 -1.22 1.02 1.15
CA VAL A 40 -1.88 1.32 2.42
C VAL A 40 -1.26 2.61 2.97
N PRO A 41 -1.86 3.78 2.69
CA PRO A 41 -1.31 5.06 3.11
C PRO A 41 -1.42 5.27 4.62
N GLU A 42 -2.43 4.70 5.24
CA GLU A 42 -2.72 4.87 6.66
C GLU A 42 -3.30 3.60 7.26
N TRP A 43 -2.93 3.35 8.52
CA TRP A 43 -3.38 2.23 9.32
C TRP A 43 -4.23 2.75 10.47
N ILE A 44 -5.42 2.19 10.62
CA ILE A 44 -6.22 2.30 11.84
C ILE A 44 -5.51 1.41 12.88
N ASP A 45 -4.76 2.09 13.75
CA ASP A 45 -4.03 1.48 14.85
C ASP A 45 -4.82 1.66 16.15
N ASP A 46 -5.06 0.57 16.86
CA ASP A 46 -5.46 0.59 18.26
C ASP A 46 -4.27 0.10 19.09
N PRO A 47 -3.66 0.96 19.93
CA PRO A 47 -2.51 0.59 20.76
C PRO A 47 -2.75 -0.62 21.67
N ALA A 48 -4.02 -0.91 22.00
CA ALA A 48 -4.40 -2.06 22.81
C ALA A 48 -4.63 -3.34 21.98
N ALA A 49 -4.67 -3.24 20.66
CA ALA A 49 -4.92 -4.36 19.76
C ALA A 49 -3.61 -4.94 19.18
N PRO A 50 -3.50 -6.26 19.06
CA PRO A 50 -2.36 -6.91 18.40
C PRO A 50 -2.39 -6.78 16.86
N LEU A 51 -3.46 -6.20 16.31
CA LEU A 51 -3.75 -6.16 14.88
C LEU A 51 -4.05 -4.73 14.44
N MET A 52 -3.52 -4.37 13.28
CA MET A 52 -3.77 -3.10 12.59
C MET A 52 -4.69 -3.35 11.40
N ARG A 53 -5.46 -2.34 10.99
CA ARG A 53 -6.32 -2.43 9.79
C ARG A 53 -6.02 -1.28 8.85
N PRO A 54 -5.99 -1.47 7.52
CA PRO A 54 -5.86 -0.37 6.59
C PRO A 54 -7.04 0.60 6.73
N GLU A 55 -6.78 1.90 6.80
CA GLU A 55 -7.86 2.87 6.62
C GLU A 55 -8.29 2.93 5.15
N ARG A 56 -7.34 2.71 4.24
CA ARG A 56 -7.54 2.74 2.80
C ARG A 56 -6.60 1.76 2.12
N MET A 57 -7.10 1.10 1.07
CA MET A 57 -6.30 0.27 0.18
C MET A 57 -6.46 0.75 -1.26
N VAL A 58 -5.36 1.09 -1.92
CA VAL A 58 -5.34 1.57 -3.31
C VAL A 58 -4.68 0.52 -4.18
N CYS A 59 -5.42 -0.04 -5.12
CA CYS A 59 -4.89 -1.04 -6.04
C CYS A 59 -3.89 -0.36 -7.00
N ILE A 60 -2.72 -0.98 -7.16
CA ILE A 60 -1.71 -0.59 -8.14
C ILE A 60 -1.33 -1.75 -9.06
N GLU A 61 -2.18 -2.77 -9.14
CA GLU A 61 -2.02 -3.90 -10.06
C GLU A 61 -1.92 -3.40 -11.51
N GLY A 62 -0.97 -3.97 -12.26
CA GLY A 62 -0.72 -3.59 -13.65
C GLY A 62 0.10 -2.31 -13.83
N LEU A 63 0.32 -1.51 -12.77
CA LEU A 63 1.23 -0.37 -12.85
C LEU A 63 2.69 -0.84 -12.79
N PRO A 64 3.57 -0.25 -13.62
CA PRO A 64 4.97 -0.67 -13.64
C PRO A 64 5.67 -0.29 -12.33
N LEU A 65 6.30 -1.30 -11.71
CA LEU A 65 7.16 -1.15 -10.55
C LEU A 65 8.62 -1.28 -10.97
N LYS A 66 9.50 -0.55 -10.28
CA LYS A 66 10.94 -0.78 -10.31
C LYS A 66 11.37 -1.36 -8.97
N ASP A 67 12.36 -2.24 -8.98
CA ASP A 67 13.01 -2.69 -7.75
C ASP A 67 13.50 -1.51 -6.93
N GLY A 68 13.23 -1.58 -5.64
CA GLY A 68 13.62 -0.60 -4.66
C GLY A 68 15.09 -0.72 -4.27
N GLY A 69 15.44 -0.03 -3.20
CA GLY A 69 16.82 0.03 -2.73
C GLY A 69 16.91 0.75 -1.41
N THR A 70 18.01 1.44 -1.21
CA THR A 70 18.27 2.20 0.02
C THR A 70 18.53 3.65 -0.34
N LEU A 71 17.87 4.57 0.37
CA LEU A 71 18.11 6.01 0.29
C LEU A 71 18.47 6.52 1.68
N GLY A 72 19.77 6.74 1.92
CA GLY A 72 20.29 7.03 3.25
C GLY A 72 20.06 5.85 4.20
N ALA A 73 19.37 6.10 5.33
CA ALA A 73 19.01 5.06 6.30
C ALA A 73 17.69 4.33 5.97
N ARG A 74 16.92 4.79 4.96
CA ARG A 74 15.61 4.23 4.62
C ARG A 74 15.74 3.17 3.55
N LYS A 75 15.12 2.01 3.76
CA LYS A 75 14.96 0.95 2.77
C LYS A 75 13.54 0.97 2.22
N PHE A 76 13.40 0.64 0.94
CA PHE A 76 12.12 0.46 0.26
C PHE A 76 12.21 -0.71 -0.71
N ASP A 77 11.13 -1.48 -0.83
CA ASP A 77 11.07 -2.67 -1.67
C ASP A 77 10.85 -2.31 -3.14
N TRP A 78 10.05 -1.27 -3.43
CA TRP A 78 9.69 -0.89 -4.80
C TRP A 78 9.56 0.62 -5.00
N ILE A 79 9.62 1.04 -6.27
CA ILE A 79 9.27 2.39 -6.72
C ILE A 79 8.13 2.26 -7.73
N LEU A 80 7.01 2.94 -7.48
CA LEU A 80 5.93 3.09 -8.45
C LEU A 80 6.37 4.08 -9.53
N ARG A 81 6.51 3.58 -10.76
CA ARG A 81 6.99 4.37 -11.91
C ARG A 81 6.03 5.50 -12.32
N PRO A 82 4.71 5.26 -12.45
CA PRO A 82 3.78 6.34 -12.80
C PRO A 82 3.61 7.30 -11.62
N GLU A 83 3.45 8.58 -11.95
CA GLU A 83 3.03 9.58 -10.99
C GLU A 83 1.54 9.42 -10.71
N ILE A 84 1.17 9.48 -9.42
CA ILE A 84 -0.22 9.29 -9.00
C ILE A 84 -0.78 10.58 -8.41
N PRO A 85 -2.09 10.85 -8.49
CA PRO A 85 -2.70 11.94 -7.75
C PRO A 85 -2.57 11.71 -6.25
N LYS A 86 -2.12 12.71 -5.49
CA LYS A 86 -2.02 12.64 -4.02
C LYS A 86 -3.36 12.27 -3.37
N ALA A 87 -4.45 12.75 -3.96
CA ALA A 87 -5.81 12.51 -3.50
C ALA A 87 -6.20 11.02 -3.47
N VAL A 88 -5.57 10.17 -4.30
CA VAL A 88 -5.80 8.72 -4.28
C VAL A 88 -5.43 8.13 -2.92
N LEU A 89 -4.37 8.64 -2.27
CA LEU A 89 -3.93 8.16 -0.96
C LEU A 89 -4.72 8.75 0.20
N THR A 90 -4.95 10.07 0.23
CA THR A 90 -5.47 10.74 1.45
C THR A 90 -6.68 11.66 1.21
N GLY A 91 -7.23 11.71 -0.01
CA GLY A 91 -8.25 12.68 -0.39
C GLY A 91 -9.50 12.06 -1.02
N PRO A 92 -10.40 12.90 -1.58
CA PRO A 92 -11.48 12.45 -2.45
C PRO A 92 -10.90 11.81 -3.71
N LEU A 93 -11.48 10.69 -4.15
CA LEU A 93 -11.01 10.03 -5.36
C LEU A 93 -11.27 10.93 -6.57
N PRO A 94 -10.27 11.11 -7.43
CA PRO A 94 -10.50 11.85 -8.66
C PRO A 94 -11.42 11.05 -9.59
N PRO A 95 -12.25 11.72 -10.40
CA PRO A 95 -13.20 11.05 -11.27
C PRO A 95 -12.48 10.27 -12.39
N PRO A 96 -13.03 9.15 -12.88
CA PRO A 96 -12.53 8.53 -14.10
C PRO A 96 -12.48 9.54 -15.26
N PRO A 97 -11.43 9.52 -16.12
CA PRO A 97 -10.40 8.50 -16.24
C PRO A 97 -9.14 8.74 -15.39
N GLU A 98 -9.17 9.72 -14.48
CA GLU A 98 -7.97 10.19 -13.76
C GLU A 98 -7.35 9.15 -12.83
N TRP A 99 -8.18 8.32 -12.21
CA TRP A 99 -7.75 7.12 -11.50
C TRP A 99 -8.72 5.97 -11.77
N PRO A 100 -8.41 5.04 -12.69
CA PRO A 100 -9.31 3.95 -13.06
C PRO A 100 -9.19 2.74 -12.13
N LEU A 101 -8.22 2.71 -11.20
CA LEU A 101 -7.93 1.54 -10.38
C LEU A 101 -8.79 1.49 -9.10
N PRO A 102 -9.13 0.30 -8.60
CA PRO A 102 -9.92 0.14 -7.39
C PRO A 102 -9.30 0.82 -6.16
N VAL A 103 -10.14 1.42 -5.34
CA VAL A 103 -9.79 1.90 -4.00
C VAL A 103 -10.85 1.40 -3.01
N ILE A 104 -10.40 0.79 -1.92
CA ILE A 104 -11.26 0.27 -0.86
C ILE A 104 -11.05 1.13 0.39
N ALA A 105 -12.14 1.66 0.93
CA ALA A 105 -12.12 2.38 2.20
C ALA A 105 -12.43 1.41 3.35
N ARG A 106 -11.65 1.48 4.42
CA ARG A 106 -11.79 0.71 5.67
C ARG A 106 -12.09 -0.79 5.44
N PRO A 107 -11.23 -1.50 4.69
CA PRO A 107 -11.38 -2.93 4.52
C PRO A 107 -11.28 -3.65 5.88
N ASP A 108 -12.12 -4.66 6.08
CA ASP A 108 -12.07 -5.51 7.28
C ASP A 108 -10.97 -6.58 7.12
N LEU A 109 -9.72 -6.13 6.99
CA LEU A 109 -8.53 -6.96 6.80
C LEU A 109 -7.52 -6.69 7.92
N PRO A 110 -7.35 -7.62 8.87
CA PRO A 110 -6.38 -7.47 9.94
C PRO A 110 -4.96 -7.84 9.48
N PHE A 111 -3.98 -7.04 9.92
CA PHE A 111 -2.55 -7.30 9.73
C PHE A 111 -1.85 -7.29 11.09
N PRO A 112 -0.86 -8.17 11.33
CA PRO A 112 -0.10 -8.15 12.57
C PRO A 112 0.71 -6.86 12.70
N ARG A 113 0.80 -6.37 13.94
CA ARG A 113 1.71 -5.29 14.32
C ARG A 113 3.12 -5.88 14.47
N ASP A 114 3.85 -6.03 13.37
CA ASP A 114 5.26 -6.46 13.34
C ASP A 114 6.21 -5.33 13.76
#